data_AF-A0A3C1ZHV7-F1
#
_entry.id   AF-A0A3C1ZHV7-F1
#
_cell.length_a   1.000
_cell.length_b   1.000
_cell.length_c   1.000
_cell.angle_alpha   90.00
_cell.angle_beta   90.00
_cell.angle_gamma   90.00
#
_symmetry.space_group_name_H-M   'P 1'
#
loop_
_entity.id
_entity.type
_entity.pdbx_description
1 polymer ?
#
loop_
_entity_poly.entity_id
_entity_poly.type
_entity_poly.pdbx_seq_one_letter_code
_entity_poly.pdbx_strand_id
1 'polypeptide(L)'
;DNIKNMRVLDHEVIRSIENPYSPTGGLAILFGSMAPKGAVVKRSAVDPEMLVHKGPARVFDSEEDAFAAIKARKILDGDVLVIRYEGPKGGPGMREMLTPTSALAGMGMDKTVALITDGRFSGASRGASIGHVSPEAAAGGPIALVREGDMISVDIPAKKLDILVDEAELARRKAQWKPYAQPVDSDFLDRYRRVTTSGNKGAVLE
;
A
#
# COMPACT_ATOMS: atom_id res chain seq x y z
N ASP A 1 -5.05 -30.62 22.16
CA ASP A 1 -6.23 -31.06 22.93
C ASP A 1 -7.49 -30.24 22.67
N ASN A 2 -7.45 -28.91 22.80
CA ASN A 2 -8.63 -28.05 22.71
C ASN A 2 -9.52 -28.23 21.47
N ILE A 3 -8.96 -28.54 20.29
CA ILE A 3 -9.72 -28.69 19.03
C ILE A 3 -9.79 -30.13 18.50
N LYS A 4 -9.31 -31.12 19.26
CA LYS A 4 -9.04 -32.49 18.76
C LYS A 4 -10.26 -33.19 18.14
N ASN A 5 -11.46 -32.95 18.68
CA ASN A 5 -12.70 -33.59 18.24
C ASN A 5 -13.62 -32.65 17.45
N MET A 6 -13.12 -31.47 17.07
CA MET A 6 -13.89 -30.52 16.28
C MET A 6 -13.89 -30.95 14.81
N ARG A 7 -15.03 -30.78 14.14
CA ARG A 7 -15.20 -31.02 12.71
C ARG A 7 -15.69 -29.75 12.03
N VAL A 8 -15.34 -29.59 10.76
CA VAL A 8 -15.91 -28.53 9.92
C VAL A 8 -17.41 -28.77 9.79
N LEU A 9 -18.21 -27.74 10.05
CA LEU A 9 -19.68 -27.82 9.94
C LEU A 9 -20.17 -27.46 8.53
N ASP A 10 -19.39 -26.68 7.80
CA ASP A 10 -19.73 -26.21 6.45
C ASP A 10 -18.46 -26.07 5.60
N HIS A 11 -18.35 -26.92 4.59
CA HIS A 11 -17.22 -26.93 3.66
C HIS A 11 -17.32 -25.91 2.53
N GLU A 12 -18.47 -25.24 2.36
CA GLU A 12 -18.59 -24.09 1.47
C GLU A 12 -17.97 -22.82 2.10
N VAL A 13 -17.93 -22.77 3.44
CA VAL A 13 -17.31 -21.69 4.23
C VAL A 13 -15.85 -22.02 4.61
N ILE A 14 -15.59 -23.22 5.14
CA ILE A 14 -14.24 -23.69 5.50
C ILE A 14 -13.87 -24.85 4.58
N ARG A 15 -13.27 -24.52 3.44
CA ARG A 15 -12.88 -25.52 2.46
C ARG A 15 -11.77 -26.45 2.96
N SER A 16 -11.74 -27.67 2.41
CA SER A 16 -10.68 -28.63 2.71
C SER A 16 -9.34 -28.23 2.05
N ILE A 17 -8.26 -28.91 2.45
CA ILE A 17 -6.93 -28.65 1.88
C ILE A 17 -6.82 -29.08 0.41
N GLU A 18 -7.67 -30.01 -0.03
CA GLU A 18 -7.76 -30.47 -1.42
C GLU A 18 -8.55 -29.51 -2.33
N ASN A 19 -9.40 -28.66 -1.76
CA ASN A 19 -10.20 -27.68 -2.50
C ASN A 19 -10.10 -26.26 -1.89
N PRO A 20 -8.91 -25.68 -1.70
CA PRO A 20 -8.79 -24.38 -1.06
C PRO A 20 -9.30 -23.26 -1.97
N TYR A 21 -9.65 -22.10 -1.41
CA TYR A 21 -9.96 -20.90 -2.23
C TYR A 21 -8.76 -20.44 -3.07
N SER A 22 -7.54 -20.66 -2.57
CA SER A 22 -6.28 -20.37 -3.23
C SER A 22 -5.22 -21.34 -2.72
N PRO A 23 -4.28 -21.80 -3.57
CA PRO A 23 -3.16 -22.65 -3.15
C PRO A 23 -2.14 -21.90 -2.28
N THR A 24 -2.29 -20.59 -2.10
CA THR A 24 -1.40 -19.74 -1.32
C THR A 24 -2.19 -18.88 -0.33
N GLY A 25 -1.52 -18.40 0.71
CA GLY A 25 -2.12 -17.48 1.68
C GLY A 25 -2.64 -16.20 1.03
N GLY A 26 -3.66 -15.60 1.65
CA GLY A 26 -4.32 -14.40 1.12
C GLY A 26 -3.52 -13.10 1.25
N LEU A 27 -2.39 -13.12 1.96
CA LEU A 27 -1.46 -12.00 2.10
C LEU A 27 -0.14 -12.30 1.40
N ALA A 28 0.43 -11.30 0.74
CA ALA A 28 1.78 -11.34 0.21
C ALA A 28 2.58 -10.13 0.71
N ILE A 29 3.86 -10.37 1.00
CA ILE A 29 4.84 -9.33 1.31
C ILE A 29 5.64 -9.05 0.05
N LEU A 30 5.68 -7.80 -0.37
CA LEU A 30 6.41 -7.34 -1.55
C LEU A 30 7.68 -6.60 -1.11
N PHE A 31 8.78 -6.79 -1.82
CA PHE A 31 10.04 -6.08 -1.64
C PHE A 31 10.48 -5.46 -2.97
N GLY A 32 11.41 -4.51 -2.95
CA GLY A 32 11.97 -3.94 -4.16
C GLY A 32 12.45 -2.52 -3.95
N SER A 33 12.76 -1.83 -5.05
CA SER A 33 13.32 -0.47 -4.97
C SER A 33 12.36 0.53 -4.30
N MET A 34 11.04 0.31 -4.37
CA MET A 34 10.08 1.15 -3.66
C MET A 34 9.97 0.82 -2.16
N ALA A 35 10.00 -0.47 -1.82
CA ALA A 35 9.72 -0.99 -0.48
C ALA A 35 10.86 -1.91 0.02
N PRO A 36 12.05 -1.37 0.30
CA PRO A 36 13.21 -2.18 0.66
C PRO A 36 13.06 -2.89 2.03
N LYS A 37 12.15 -2.43 2.89
CA LYS A 37 11.79 -3.11 4.16
C LYS A 37 10.45 -3.84 4.11
N GLY A 38 9.84 -3.93 2.93
CA GLY A 38 8.58 -4.63 2.71
C GLY A 38 7.38 -3.70 2.52
N ALA A 39 6.37 -4.24 1.85
CA ALA A 39 5.01 -3.74 1.73
C ALA A 39 4.03 -4.92 1.75
N VAL A 40 2.75 -4.68 2.03
CA VAL A 40 1.75 -5.74 2.21
C VAL A 40 0.62 -5.58 1.20
N VAL A 41 0.22 -6.69 0.57
CA VAL A 41 -0.97 -6.75 -0.29
C VAL A 41 -1.86 -7.93 0.10
N LYS A 42 -3.17 -7.71 0.13
CA LYS A 42 -4.17 -8.77 0.26
C LYS A 42 -4.38 -9.45 -1.10
N ARG A 43 -3.43 -10.32 -1.48
CA ARG A 43 -3.44 -11.07 -2.74
C ARG A 43 -4.79 -11.74 -3.04
N SER A 44 -5.50 -12.25 -2.04
CA SER A 44 -6.80 -12.92 -2.25
C SER A 44 -7.92 -11.98 -2.73
N ALA A 45 -7.73 -10.66 -2.65
CA ALA A 45 -8.67 -9.64 -3.10
C ALA A 45 -8.25 -8.95 -4.40
N VAL A 46 -7.14 -9.40 -5.02
CA VAL A 46 -6.62 -8.87 -6.28
C VAL A 46 -7.16 -9.70 -7.43
N ASP A 47 -7.69 -9.02 -8.45
CA ASP A 47 -8.12 -9.66 -9.69
C ASP A 47 -6.91 -10.29 -10.42
N PRO A 48 -7.02 -11.48 -11.03
CA PRO A 48 -5.91 -12.12 -11.74
C PRO A 48 -5.17 -11.20 -12.73
N GLU A 49 -5.88 -10.31 -13.42
CA GLU A 49 -5.31 -9.36 -14.39
C GLU A 49 -4.40 -8.31 -13.73
N MET A 50 -4.61 -8.02 -12.44
CA MET A 50 -3.85 -7.04 -11.66
C MET A 50 -2.72 -7.68 -10.82
N LEU A 51 -2.50 -9.00 -10.93
CA LEU A 51 -1.40 -9.66 -10.22
C LEU A 51 -0.02 -9.17 -10.67
N VAL A 52 0.09 -8.78 -11.94
CA VAL A 52 1.27 -8.13 -12.51
C VAL A 52 0.78 -6.86 -13.20
N HIS A 53 1.11 -5.71 -12.62
CA HIS A 53 0.68 -4.41 -13.11
C HIS A 53 1.86 -3.48 -13.30
N LYS A 54 1.84 -2.69 -14.36
CA LYS A 54 2.88 -1.70 -14.64
C LYS A 54 2.25 -0.46 -15.24
N GLY A 55 2.53 0.70 -14.65
CA GLY A 55 1.90 1.94 -15.08
C GLY A 55 2.52 3.22 -14.53
N PRO A 56 2.13 4.38 -15.09
CA PRO A 56 2.63 5.67 -14.66
C PRO A 56 2.09 6.04 -13.26
N ALA A 57 2.97 6.61 -12.43
CA ALA A 57 2.63 7.04 -11.09
C ALA A 57 1.74 8.29 -11.11
N ARG A 58 0.67 8.27 -10.33
CA ARG A 58 -0.14 9.42 -9.93
C ARG A 58 0.12 9.70 -8.47
N VAL A 59 0.84 10.78 -8.15
CA VAL A 59 1.42 10.98 -6.82
C VAL A 59 0.62 11.97 -6.01
N PHE A 60 0.26 11.58 -4.79
CA PHE A 60 -0.51 12.38 -3.85
C PHE A 60 0.15 12.35 -2.47
N ASP A 61 0.15 13.49 -1.80
CA ASP A 61 0.72 13.64 -0.45
C ASP A 61 -0.33 13.46 0.66
N SER A 62 -1.60 13.25 0.28
CA SER A 62 -2.72 13.00 1.19
C SER A 62 -3.80 12.11 0.57
N GLU A 63 -4.55 11.37 1.40
CA GLU A 63 -5.78 10.66 0.99
C GLU A 63 -6.79 11.60 0.31
N GLU A 64 -6.94 12.82 0.84
CA GLU A 64 -7.90 13.82 0.37
C GLU A 64 -7.60 14.23 -1.07
N ASP A 65 -6.34 14.50 -1.39
CA ASP A 65 -5.93 14.88 -2.74
C ASP A 65 -6.12 13.72 -3.74
N ALA A 66 -5.78 12.50 -3.32
CA ALA A 66 -6.01 11.31 -4.13
C ALA A 66 -7.50 11.09 -4.41
N PHE A 67 -8.34 11.23 -3.38
CA PHE A 67 -9.79 11.10 -3.52
C PHE A 67 -10.38 12.20 -4.41
N ALA A 68 -9.92 13.44 -4.28
CA ALA A 68 -10.34 14.54 -5.15
C ALA A 68 -10.01 14.26 -6.62
N ALA A 69 -8.82 13.71 -6.91
CA ALA A 69 -8.43 13.33 -8.27
C ALA A 69 -9.26 12.18 -8.84
N ILE A 70 -9.56 11.16 -8.04
CA ILE A 70 -10.46 10.05 -8.44
C ILE A 70 -11.85 10.60 -8.77
N LYS A 71 -12.43 11.41 -7.87
CA LYS A 71 -13.76 12.00 -8.07
C LYS A 71 -13.82 12.91 -9.30
N ALA A 72 -12.74 13.63 -9.57
CA ALA A 72 -12.60 14.48 -10.75
C ALA A 72 -12.31 13.69 -12.05
N ARG A 73 -12.30 12.35 -12.00
CA ARG A 73 -11.99 11.46 -13.15
C ARG A 73 -10.64 11.80 -13.80
N LYS A 74 -9.66 12.18 -12.99
CA LYS A 74 -8.29 12.45 -13.45
C LYS A 74 -7.43 11.21 -13.49
N ILE A 75 -7.90 10.09 -12.93
CA ILE A 75 -7.23 8.80 -12.94
C ILE A 75 -7.66 8.02 -14.18
N LEU A 76 -6.69 7.40 -14.85
CA LEU A 76 -6.89 6.63 -16.07
C LEU A 76 -6.60 5.14 -15.82
N ASP A 77 -7.16 4.29 -16.68
CA ASP A 77 -6.79 2.86 -16.68
C ASP A 77 -5.29 2.69 -16.92
N GLY A 78 -4.68 1.79 -16.16
CA GLY A 78 -3.24 1.60 -16.16
C GLY A 78 -2.51 2.40 -15.08
N ASP A 79 -3.10 3.46 -14.53
CA ASP A 79 -2.42 4.31 -13.54
C ASP A 79 -2.01 3.53 -12.27
N VAL A 80 -0.97 4.03 -11.61
CA VAL A 80 -0.54 3.58 -10.29
C VAL A 80 -0.63 4.75 -9.31
N LEU A 81 -1.64 4.76 -8.46
CA LEU A 81 -1.79 5.79 -7.43
C LEU A 81 -0.79 5.56 -6.31
N VAL A 82 0.01 6.57 -6.01
CA VAL A 82 0.95 6.56 -4.90
C VAL A 82 0.51 7.63 -3.89
N ILE A 83 -0.03 7.19 -2.76
CA ILE A 83 -0.48 8.05 -1.66
C ILE A 83 0.54 7.95 -0.55
N ARG A 84 1.32 9.01 -0.34
CA ARG A 84 2.46 9.02 0.58
C ARG A 84 2.26 10.00 1.73
N TYR A 85 3.12 9.89 2.75
CA TYR A 85 3.00 10.64 4.01
C TYR A 85 1.77 10.24 4.83
N GLU A 86 1.29 9.01 4.64
CA GLU A 86 0.20 8.41 5.40
C GLU A 86 0.69 7.36 6.39
N GLY A 87 2.01 7.20 6.51
CA GLY A 87 2.66 6.25 7.42
C GLY A 87 2.56 6.62 8.91
N PRO A 88 3.17 5.82 9.80
CA PRO A 88 3.15 6.07 11.24
C PRO A 88 3.63 7.47 11.62
N LYS A 89 4.71 7.96 11.01
CA LYS A 89 5.22 9.31 11.31
C LYS A 89 4.61 10.36 10.40
N GLY A 90 4.42 10.02 9.12
CA GLY A 90 3.96 10.93 8.09
C GLY A 90 2.56 11.46 8.34
N GLY A 91 1.63 10.57 8.68
CA GLY A 91 0.22 10.92 8.86
C GLY A 91 -0.03 11.76 10.11
N PRO A 92 -0.31 11.11 11.26
CA PRO A 92 0.76 10.70 12.17
C PRO A 92 0.40 9.43 12.96
N GLY A 93 -0.30 8.50 12.32
CA GLY A 93 -0.88 7.33 13.00
C GLY A 93 -1.17 6.18 12.04
N MET A 94 -0.56 6.21 10.86
CA MET A 94 -0.76 5.21 9.83
C MET A 94 -2.26 4.99 9.53
N ARG A 95 -2.98 6.02 9.08
CA ARG A 95 -4.45 5.95 8.98
C ARG A 95 -4.90 4.86 8.00
N GLU A 96 -6.11 4.36 8.24
CA GLU A 96 -6.75 3.40 7.34
C GLU A 96 -7.53 4.15 6.27
N MET A 97 -7.17 3.92 5.01
CA MET A 97 -7.83 4.53 3.87
C MET A 97 -8.82 3.55 3.24
N LEU A 98 -10.11 3.79 3.42
CA LEU A 98 -11.17 3.06 2.72
C LEU A 98 -11.64 3.84 1.47
N THR A 99 -11.61 5.17 1.55
CA THR A 99 -12.24 6.08 0.59
C THR A 99 -11.69 5.93 -0.83
N PRO A 100 -10.36 5.98 -1.07
CA PRO A 100 -9.81 5.85 -2.43
C PRO A 100 -10.10 4.48 -3.04
N THR A 101 -9.96 3.42 -2.24
CA THR A 101 -10.20 2.04 -2.70
C THR A 101 -11.66 1.81 -3.08
N SER A 102 -12.60 2.34 -2.30
CA SER A 102 -14.04 2.21 -2.56
C SER A 102 -14.48 3.06 -3.75
N ALA A 103 -13.89 4.25 -3.92
CA ALA A 103 -14.19 5.12 -5.05
C ALA A 103 -13.77 4.48 -6.39
N LEU A 104 -12.56 3.92 -6.46
CA LEU A 104 -12.09 3.22 -7.67
C LEU A 104 -12.90 1.97 -7.95
N ALA A 105 -13.21 1.15 -6.94
CA ALA A 105 -14.07 -0.01 -7.11
C ALA A 105 -15.49 0.36 -7.58
N GLY A 106 -16.07 1.45 -7.05
CA GLY A 106 -17.36 1.98 -7.51
C GLY A 106 -17.34 2.49 -8.96
N MET A 107 -16.16 2.83 -9.47
CA MET A 107 -15.93 3.20 -10.88
C MET A 107 -15.51 2.00 -11.76
N GLY A 108 -15.37 0.80 -11.18
CA GLY A 108 -14.90 -0.40 -11.88
C GLY A 108 -13.40 -0.41 -12.21
N MET A 109 -12.63 0.49 -11.61
CA MET A 109 -11.19 0.68 -11.88
C MET A 109 -10.29 -0.13 -10.95
N ASP A 110 -10.85 -0.90 -10.00
CA ASP A 110 -10.09 -1.80 -9.12
C ASP A 110 -9.44 -2.98 -9.88
N LYS A 111 -9.77 -3.12 -11.17
CA LYS A 111 -9.19 -4.09 -12.11
C LYS A 111 -8.18 -3.49 -13.10
N THR A 112 -7.97 -2.18 -13.06
CA THR A 112 -7.10 -1.48 -14.03
C THR A 112 -6.12 -0.51 -13.37
N VAL A 113 -6.33 -0.18 -12.09
CA VAL A 113 -5.54 0.79 -11.33
C VAL A 113 -5.01 0.16 -10.05
N ALA A 114 -3.72 0.34 -9.79
CA ALA A 114 -3.10 -0.05 -8.53
C ALA A 114 -3.05 1.12 -7.54
N LEU A 115 -3.16 0.83 -6.25
CA LEU A 115 -2.99 1.80 -5.17
C LEU A 115 -1.82 1.38 -4.29
N ILE A 116 -0.94 2.33 -3.99
CA ILE A 116 0.25 2.11 -3.15
C ILE A 116 0.31 3.19 -2.07
N THR A 117 0.60 2.79 -0.84
CA THR A 117 0.77 3.73 0.27
C THR A 117 1.75 3.25 1.35
N ASP A 118 2.37 4.21 2.03
CA ASP A 118 3.06 3.98 3.30
C ASP A 118 2.11 3.91 4.51
N GLY A 119 0.82 4.25 4.33
CA GLY A 119 -0.26 4.06 5.29
C GLY A 119 -0.89 2.65 5.24
N ARG A 120 -2.19 2.56 5.56
CA ARG A 120 -2.95 1.29 5.55
C ARG A 120 -4.17 1.38 4.65
N PHE A 121 -4.59 0.23 4.14
CA PHE A 121 -5.90 0.05 3.51
C PHE A 121 -6.80 -0.78 4.41
N SER A 122 -8.11 -0.65 4.20
CA SER A 122 -9.09 -1.39 4.98
C SER A 122 -9.09 -2.88 4.65
N GLY A 123 -9.47 -3.71 5.62
CA GLY A 123 -9.65 -5.16 5.41
C GLY A 123 -10.70 -5.50 4.34
N ALA A 124 -11.60 -4.56 4.06
CA ALA A 124 -12.63 -4.63 3.01
C ALA A 124 -12.13 -4.19 1.62
N SER A 125 -10.91 -3.65 1.51
CA SER A 125 -10.36 -3.17 0.23
C SER A 125 -10.20 -4.31 -0.78
N ARG A 126 -10.42 -3.95 -2.05
CA ARG A 126 -10.31 -4.81 -3.25
C ARG A 126 -9.21 -4.28 -4.18
N GLY A 127 -8.88 -5.06 -5.20
CA GLY A 127 -7.89 -4.69 -6.21
C GLY A 127 -6.46 -4.71 -5.67
N ALA A 128 -5.52 -4.26 -6.50
CA ALA A 128 -4.10 -4.16 -6.15
C ALA A 128 -3.84 -2.98 -5.19
N SER A 129 -4.29 -3.13 -3.94
CA SER A 129 -4.12 -2.19 -2.84
C SER A 129 -2.93 -2.60 -1.96
N ILE A 130 -1.77 -1.97 -2.17
CA ILE A 130 -0.50 -2.26 -1.49
C ILE A 130 -0.23 -1.21 -0.40
N GLY A 131 -0.30 -1.62 0.86
CA GLY A 131 -0.05 -0.75 2.01
C GLY A 131 1.29 -1.04 2.69
N HIS A 132 1.55 -0.30 3.78
CA HIS A 132 2.68 -0.53 4.68
C HIS A 132 4.04 -0.40 3.99
N VAL A 133 4.14 0.35 2.89
CA VAL A 133 5.41 0.57 2.20
C VAL A 133 6.43 1.14 3.17
N SER A 134 7.51 0.38 3.36
CA SER A 134 8.52 0.68 4.36
C SER A 134 9.92 0.76 3.73
N PRO A 135 10.73 1.77 4.06
CA PRO A 135 10.43 2.91 4.94
C PRO A 135 9.35 3.85 4.38
N GLU A 136 8.59 4.49 5.26
CA GLU A 136 7.57 5.48 4.89
C GLU A 136 8.20 6.75 4.30
N ALA A 137 7.39 7.58 3.65
CA ALA A 137 7.87 8.78 2.99
C ALA A 137 8.45 9.81 3.97
N ALA A 138 7.83 9.98 5.14
CA ALA A 138 8.30 10.92 6.17
C ALA A 138 9.66 10.52 6.77
N ALA A 139 10.05 9.25 6.63
CA ALA A 139 11.36 8.74 7.02
C ALA A 139 12.38 8.77 5.86
N GLY A 140 12.05 9.40 4.73
CA GLY A 140 12.91 9.47 3.55
C GLY A 140 13.01 8.14 2.80
N GLY A 141 11.98 7.29 2.90
CA GLY A 141 11.88 6.05 2.13
C GLY A 141 11.75 6.30 0.62
N PRO A 142 12.04 5.30 -0.23
CA PRO A 142 11.99 5.48 -1.69
C PRO A 142 10.64 5.96 -2.23
N ILE A 143 9.53 5.61 -1.58
CA ILE A 143 8.19 6.13 -1.92
C ILE A 143 8.12 7.68 -1.87
N ALA A 144 8.93 8.35 -1.04
CA ALA A 144 9.03 9.81 -1.01
C ALA A 144 9.64 10.41 -2.29
N LEU A 145 10.36 9.59 -3.08
CA LEU A 145 11.14 10.02 -4.23
C LEU A 145 10.39 9.85 -5.55
N VAL A 146 9.24 9.18 -5.51
CA VAL A 146 8.36 9.00 -6.66
C VAL A 146 7.85 10.37 -7.12
N ARG A 147 7.85 10.58 -8.43
CA ARG A 147 7.31 11.75 -9.11
C ARG A 147 6.23 11.33 -10.09
N GLU A 148 5.35 12.27 -10.41
CA GLU A 148 4.30 12.09 -11.40
C GLU A 148 4.86 11.52 -12.71
N GLY A 149 4.23 10.48 -13.24
CA GLY A 149 4.60 9.83 -14.49
C GLY A 149 5.75 8.82 -14.40
N ASP A 150 6.43 8.68 -13.24
CA ASP A 150 7.40 7.61 -13.06
C ASP A 150 6.73 6.25 -13.27
N MET A 151 7.41 5.32 -13.93
CA MET A 151 6.85 3.99 -14.17
C MET A 151 7.03 3.12 -12.93
N ILE A 152 5.94 2.55 -12.42
CA ILE A 152 5.95 1.64 -11.26
C ILE A 152 5.61 0.22 -11.72
N SER A 153 6.31 -0.77 -11.19
CA SER A 153 6.08 -2.19 -11.44
C SER A 153 5.62 -2.88 -10.16
N VAL A 154 4.47 -3.53 -10.22
CA VAL A 154 3.90 -4.38 -9.18
C VAL A 154 3.88 -5.80 -9.71
N ASP A 155 4.61 -6.72 -9.10
CA ASP A 155 4.58 -8.14 -9.44
C ASP A 155 4.34 -8.94 -8.16
N ILE A 156 3.07 -9.23 -7.89
CA ILE A 156 2.63 -9.92 -6.67
C ILE A 156 3.13 -11.37 -6.65
N PRO A 157 3.07 -12.15 -7.76
CA PRO A 157 3.65 -13.49 -7.82
C PRO A 157 5.15 -13.51 -7.51
N ALA A 158 5.93 -12.59 -8.07
CA ALA A 158 7.38 -12.49 -7.82
C ALA A 158 7.72 -11.77 -6.51
N LYS A 159 6.71 -11.24 -5.79
CA LYS A 159 6.86 -10.46 -4.56
C LYS A 159 7.70 -9.19 -4.75
N LYS A 160 7.54 -8.52 -5.89
CA LYS A 160 8.32 -7.33 -6.27
C LYS A 160 7.47 -6.06 -6.33
N LEU A 161 8.06 -4.97 -5.86
CA LEU A 161 7.52 -3.62 -5.95
C LEU A 161 8.64 -2.61 -6.25
N ASP A 162 8.70 -2.15 -7.49
CA ASP A 162 9.82 -1.39 -8.03
C ASP A 162 9.40 -0.06 -8.64
N ILE A 163 10.20 0.97 -8.37
CA ILE A 163 10.23 2.23 -9.12
C ILE A 163 11.17 2.00 -10.30
N LEU A 164 10.68 2.11 -11.53
CA LEU A 164 11.48 1.95 -12.75
C LEU A 164 12.13 3.28 -13.14
N VAL A 165 12.93 3.81 -12.24
CA VAL A 165 13.75 5.01 -12.41
C VAL A 165 15.19 4.64 -12.08
N ASP A 166 16.14 5.16 -12.84
CA ASP A 166 17.56 4.90 -12.63
C ASP A 166 17.99 5.23 -11.20
N GLU A 167 18.84 4.38 -10.63
CA GLU A 167 19.34 4.52 -9.26
C GLU A 167 20.06 5.87 -9.05
N ALA A 168 20.79 6.34 -10.05
CA ALA A 168 21.46 7.65 -10.02
C ALA A 168 20.46 8.82 -9.91
N GLU A 169 19.32 8.73 -10.61
CA GLU A 169 18.26 9.74 -10.51
C GLU A 169 17.57 9.65 -9.14
N LEU A 170 17.26 8.46 -8.63
CA LEU A 170 16.71 8.30 -7.29
C LEU A 170 17.66 8.85 -6.21
N ALA A 171 18.98 8.62 -6.34
CA ALA A 171 19.98 9.18 -5.45
C ALA A 171 20.01 10.71 -5.50
N ARG A 172 19.92 11.30 -6.71
CA ARG A 172 19.82 12.75 -6.89
C ARG A 172 18.57 13.32 -6.24
N ARG A 173 17.42 12.67 -6.43
CA ARG A 173 16.15 13.06 -5.78
C ARG A 173 16.24 12.98 -4.27
N LYS A 174 16.88 11.94 -3.75
CA LYS A 174 17.11 11.75 -2.31
C LYS A 174 17.99 12.84 -1.71
N ALA A 175 19.03 13.28 -2.42
CA ALA A 175 19.87 14.40 -1.98
C ALA A 175 19.12 15.74 -1.91
N GLN A 176 18.04 15.89 -2.68
CA GLN A 176 17.17 17.07 -2.69
C GLN A 176 15.95 16.95 -1.78
N TRP A 177 15.69 15.75 -1.24
CA TRP A 177 14.53 15.48 -0.42
C TRP A 177 14.63 16.24 0.91
N LYS A 178 13.53 16.89 1.28
CA LYS A 178 13.39 17.59 2.56
C LYS A 178 12.41 16.81 3.42
N PRO A 179 12.72 16.59 4.71
CA PRO A 179 11.78 16.00 5.63
C PRO A 179 10.44 16.73 5.62
N TYR A 180 9.38 15.96 5.42
CA TYR A 180 8.01 16.43 5.46
C TYR A 180 7.16 15.39 6.19
N ALA A 181 6.19 15.89 6.94
CA ALA A 181 5.16 15.10 7.56
C ALA A 181 3.91 15.98 7.66
N GLN A 182 2.72 15.38 7.63
CA GLN A 182 1.47 16.11 7.69
C GLN A 182 1.38 16.92 8.99
N PRO A 183 0.78 18.13 8.95
CA PRO A 183 0.49 18.90 10.16
C PRO A 183 -0.44 18.13 11.09
N VAL A 184 -0.24 18.30 12.39
CA VAL A 184 -1.01 17.58 13.42
C VAL A 184 -1.41 18.57 14.50
N ASP A 185 -2.71 18.69 14.74
CA ASP A 185 -3.29 19.52 15.80
C ASP A 185 -3.59 18.66 17.05
N SER A 186 -2.56 17.97 17.55
CA SER A 186 -2.67 17.09 18.72
C SER A 186 -1.28 16.79 19.30
N ASP A 187 -1.03 17.24 20.52
CA ASP A 187 0.22 16.96 21.24
C ASP A 187 0.48 15.46 21.41
N PHE A 188 -0.58 14.66 21.58
CA PHE A 188 -0.46 13.21 21.70
C PHE A 188 0.03 12.57 20.40
N LEU A 189 -0.55 12.96 19.27
CA LEU A 189 -0.15 12.46 17.96
C LEU A 189 1.23 12.98 17.55
N ASP A 190 1.59 14.21 17.93
CA ASP A 190 2.96 14.71 17.75
C ASP A 190 3.96 13.91 18.60
N ARG A 191 3.61 13.56 19.84
CA ARG A 191 4.42 12.65 20.66
C ARG A 191 4.53 11.27 20.02
N TYR A 192 3.43 10.69 19.54
CA TYR A 192 3.41 9.38 18.89
C TYR A 192 4.40 9.34 17.72
N ARG A 193 4.38 10.35 16.83
CA ARG A 193 5.24 10.37 15.63
C ARG A 193 6.74 10.36 15.95
N ARG A 194 7.12 10.88 17.12
CA ARG A 194 8.52 10.95 17.57
C ARG A 194 9.04 9.58 18.03
N VAL A 195 8.17 8.76 18.63
CA VAL A 195 8.55 7.49 19.28
C VAL A 195 8.06 6.25 18.53
N THR A 196 7.20 6.39 17.52
CA THR A 196 6.71 5.24 16.76
C THR A 196 7.80 4.66 15.85
N THR A 197 7.82 3.33 15.75
CA THR A 197 8.64 2.58 14.81
C THR A 197 7.99 2.52 13.42
N SER A 198 8.73 2.04 12.43
CA SER A 198 8.21 1.88 11.07
C SER A 198 7.12 0.79 11.02
N GLY A 199 6.21 0.89 10.03
CA GLY A 199 5.14 -0.08 9.84
C GLY A 199 5.62 -1.54 9.72
N ASN A 200 6.81 -1.77 9.15
CA ASN A 200 7.40 -3.10 9.07
C ASN A 200 7.80 -3.72 10.43
N LYS A 201 7.91 -2.90 11.49
CA LYS A 201 8.14 -3.32 12.88
C LYS A 201 6.84 -3.40 13.70
N GLY A 202 5.68 -3.18 13.07
CA GLY A 202 4.38 -3.15 13.74
C GLY A 202 4.02 -1.80 14.36
N ALA A 203 4.77 -0.72 14.05
CA ALA A 203 4.51 0.63 14.56
C ALA A 203 4.38 0.71 16.11
N VAL A 204 5.16 -0.10 16.82
CA VAL A 204 5.32 -0.06 18.27
C VAL A 204 6.05 1.23 18.70
N LEU A 205 5.93 1.61 19.96
CA LEU A 205 6.60 2.79 20.53
C LEU A 205 7.96 2.39 21.11
N GLU A 206 9.02 3.10 20.73
CA GLU A 206 10.40 2.97 21.22
C GLU A 206 10.93 4.31 21.76
#